data_AF-A0A8T4QZD0-F1
#
_entry.id   AF-A0A8T4QZD0-F1
#
_cell.length_a   1.000
_cell.length_b   1.000
_cell.length_c   1.000
_cell.angle_alpha   90.00
_cell.angle_beta   90.00
_cell.angle_gamma   90.00
#
_symmetry.space_group_name_H-M   'P 1'
#
loop_
_entity.id
_entity.type
_entity.pdbx_description
1 polymer ?
#
loop_
_entity_poly.entity_id
_entity_poly.type
_entity_poly.pdbx_seq_one_letter_code
_entity_poly.pdbx_strand_id
1 'polypeptide(L)'
;MKIEIRGERSLAKQQFILKAENILRYLVTDDEELNRLIIFKPSHIELITDDLSLYEALGSLQECDTFPKNRLTKLLEVVHVSSFRERTKKEKPILIEERVEALRKIALQGKLSNQPQ
;
A
#
# COMPACT_ATOMS: atom_id res chain seq x y z
N MET A 1 -3.28 -1.41 48.64
CA MET A 1 -2.13 -1.31 47.70
C MET A 1 -2.71 -0.96 46.34
N LYS A 2 -2.55 0.30 45.89
CA LYS A 2 -3.05 0.78 44.59
C LYS A 2 -1.87 0.74 43.61
N ILE A 3 -2.01 0.01 42.51
CA ILE A 3 -1.07 0.06 41.41
C ILE A 3 -1.68 0.98 40.37
N GLU A 4 -1.21 2.21 40.31
CA GLU A 4 -1.46 3.12 39.20
C GLU A 4 -0.50 2.76 38.07
N ILE A 5 -1.02 2.15 37.00
CA ILE A 5 -0.26 1.96 35.76
C ILE A 5 -0.27 3.31 35.04
N ARG A 6 0.86 4.02 35.12
CA ARG A 6 1.15 5.23 34.34
C ARG A 6 1.02 4.90 32.85
N GLY A 7 0.20 5.68 32.14
CA GLY A 7 -0.05 5.51 30.71
C GLY A 7 1.24 5.49 29.89
N GLU A 8 1.40 4.44 29.10
CA GLU A 8 2.39 4.40 28.03
C GLU A 8 2.04 5.51 27.03
N ARG A 9 2.91 6.53 26.95
CA ARG A 9 2.92 7.42 25.78
C ARG A 9 3.33 6.59 24.58
N SER A 10 2.36 6.05 23.83
CA SER A 10 2.65 5.45 22.54
C SER A 10 3.25 6.55 21.66
N LEU A 11 4.54 6.43 21.30
CA LEU A 11 5.10 7.22 20.22
C LEU A 11 4.26 6.91 18.98
N ALA A 12 3.50 7.88 18.49
CA ALA A 12 2.64 7.70 17.32
C ALA A 12 3.51 7.26 16.15
N LYS A 13 3.23 6.08 15.60
CA LYS A 13 3.95 5.57 14.43
C LYS A 13 3.65 6.47 13.23
N GLN A 14 4.65 6.72 12.41
CA GLN A 14 4.46 7.44 11.17
C GLN A 14 3.66 6.54 10.20
N GLN A 15 2.50 7.03 9.75
CA GLN A 15 1.66 6.29 8.82
C GLN A 15 2.04 6.62 7.38
N PHE A 16 2.20 5.59 6.56
CA PHE A 16 2.43 5.70 5.14
C PHE A 16 1.30 4.97 4.40
N ILE A 17 0.57 5.73 3.59
CA ILE A 17 -0.52 5.21 2.78
C ILE A 17 0.04 4.70 1.46
N LEU A 18 -0.11 3.40 1.21
CA LEU A 18 0.18 2.81 -0.09
C LEU A 18 -1.04 2.93 -0.98
N LYS A 19 -0.93 3.75 -2.02
CA LYS A 19 -1.91 3.86 -3.11
C LYS A 19 -1.69 2.74 -4.15
N ALA A 20 -2.67 2.54 -5.02
CA ALA A 20 -2.64 1.51 -6.06
C ALA A 20 -1.37 1.55 -6.92
N GLU A 21 -0.89 2.73 -7.30
CA GLU A 21 0.34 2.90 -8.09
C GLU A 21 1.61 2.43 -7.34
N ASN A 22 1.67 2.62 -6.02
CA ASN A 22 2.78 2.16 -5.20
C ASN A 22 2.73 0.64 -5.07
N ILE A 23 1.53 0.09 -4.83
CA ILE A 23 1.34 -1.36 -4.76
C ILE A 23 1.73 -2.00 -6.08
N LEU A 24 1.22 -1.50 -7.20
CA LEU A 24 1.55 -2.01 -8.53
C LEU A 24 3.05 -1.94 -8.79
N ARG A 25 3.69 -0.81 -8.52
CA ARG A 25 5.15 -0.65 -8.66
C ARG A 25 5.89 -1.70 -7.84
N TYR A 26 5.54 -1.87 -6.57
CA TYR A 26 6.12 -2.92 -5.74
C TYR A 26 5.85 -4.32 -6.27
N LEU A 27 4.78 -4.59 -7.01
CA LEU A 27 4.50 -5.93 -7.51
C LEU A 27 5.25 -6.26 -8.81
N VAL A 28 5.54 -5.26 -9.65
CA VAL A 28 6.04 -5.48 -11.02
C VAL A 28 7.42 -4.90 -11.31
N THR A 29 8.00 -4.10 -10.40
CA THR A 29 9.33 -3.50 -10.58
C THR A 29 10.29 -3.83 -9.43
N ASP A 30 11.57 -3.54 -9.66
CA ASP A 30 12.63 -3.62 -8.67
C ASP A 30 12.97 -2.25 -8.05
N ASP A 31 11.96 -1.44 -7.74
CA ASP A 31 12.13 -0.18 -7.00
C ASP A 31 12.75 -0.44 -5.63
N GLU A 32 14.05 -0.19 -5.50
CA GLU A 32 14.83 -0.56 -4.32
C GLU A 32 14.33 0.13 -3.04
N GLU A 33 13.93 1.40 -3.12
CA GLU A 33 13.45 2.15 -1.95
C GLU A 33 12.13 1.59 -1.45
N LEU A 34 11.18 1.37 -2.36
CA LEU A 34 9.88 0.80 -2.02
C LEU A 34 10.01 -0.65 -1.53
N ASN A 35 10.93 -1.42 -2.13
CA ASN A 35 11.24 -2.77 -1.70
C ASN A 35 11.76 -2.80 -0.27
N ARG A 36 12.74 -1.94 0.04
CA ARG A 36 13.29 -1.83 1.40
C ARG A 36 12.21 -1.43 2.40
N LEU A 37 11.36 -0.46 2.05
CA LEU A 37 10.29 0.01 2.93
C LEU A 37 9.32 -1.13 3.29
N ILE A 38 8.87 -1.91 2.30
CA ILE A 38 7.88 -2.97 2.50
C ILE A 38 8.50 -4.22 3.12
N ILE A 39 9.68 -4.65 2.65
CA ILE A 39 10.32 -5.88 3.13
C ILE A 39 10.76 -5.73 4.59
N PHE A 40 11.42 -4.61 4.92
CA PHE A 40 11.95 -4.41 6.27
C PHE A 40 10.93 -3.83 7.25
N LYS A 41 9.92 -3.08 6.76
CA LYS A 41 8.86 -2.44 7.56
C LYS A 41 9.38 -1.91 8.92
N PRO A 42 10.13 -0.80 8.93
CA PRO A 42 10.71 -0.26 10.16
C PRO A 42 9.67 -0.13 11.28
N SER A 43 10.06 -0.42 12.53
CA SER A 43 9.13 -0.50 13.67
C SER A 43 8.36 0.80 13.97
N HIS A 44 8.93 1.94 13.58
CA HIS A 44 8.34 3.28 13.70
C HIS A 44 7.37 3.64 12.57
N ILE A 45 7.25 2.79 11.54
CA ILE A 45 6.37 2.99 10.39
C ILE A 45 5.21 2.00 10.41
N GLU A 46 4.02 2.53 10.14
CA GLU A 46 2.83 1.76 9.83
C GLU A 46 2.48 1.95 8.35
N LEU A 47 2.42 0.85 7.61
CA LEU A 47 1.99 0.86 6.21
C LEU A 47 0.50 0.55 6.18
N ILE A 48 -0.30 1.41 5.56
CA ILE A 48 -1.75 1.23 5.46
C ILE A 48 -2.20 1.34 4.01
N THR A 49 -3.26 0.62 3.66
CA THR A 49 -3.93 0.74 2.37
C THR A 49 -5.42 0.43 2.51
N ASP A 50 -6.16 0.47 1.41
CA ASP A 50 -7.50 -0.08 1.33
C ASP A 50 -7.62 -1.17 0.27
N ASP A 51 -8.68 -1.95 0.42
CA ASP A 51 -9.04 -3.04 -0.48
C ASP A 51 -9.48 -2.57 -1.88
N LEU A 52 -9.73 -1.27 -2.08
CA LEU A 52 -9.86 -0.67 -3.40
C LEU A 52 -8.48 -0.51 -4.07
N SER A 53 -7.51 0.07 -3.35
CA SER A 53 -6.15 0.26 -3.87
C SER A 53 -5.49 -1.08 -4.24
N LEU A 54 -5.70 -2.13 -3.44
CA LEU A 54 -5.27 -3.48 -3.78
C LEU A 54 -5.97 -4.03 -5.03
N TYR A 55 -7.29 -3.86 -5.12
CA TYR A 55 -8.07 -4.30 -6.28
C TYR A 55 -7.58 -3.64 -7.57
N GLU A 56 -7.42 -2.32 -7.55
CA GLU A 56 -6.93 -1.56 -8.71
C GLU A 56 -5.52 -1.98 -9.12
N ALA A 57 -4.61 -2.16 -8.15
CA ALA A 57 -3.24 -2.60 -8.44
C ALA A 57 -3.19 -4.00 -9.04
N LEU A 58 -3.91 -4.97 -8.45
CA LEU A 58 -3.95 -6.35 -8.94
C LEU A 58 -4.64 -6.46 -10.31
N GLY A 59 -5.72 -5.70 -10.52
CA GLY A 59 -6.40 -5.62 -11.80
C GLY A 59 -5.60 -4.91 -12.90
N SER A 60 -4.51 -4.22 -12.53
CA SER A 60 -3.62 -3.53 -13.47
C SER A 60 -2.38 -4.36 -13.85
N LEU A 61 -2.26 -5.60 -13.36
CA LEU A 61 -1.21 -6.54 -13.77
C LEU A 61 -1.44 -6.99 -15.22
N GLN A 62 -0.36 -7.10 -15.99
CA GLN A 62 -0.34 -7.61 -17.36
C GLN A 62 0.39 -8.95 -17.41
N GLU A 63 0.12 -9.76 -18.44
CA GLU A 63 0.76 -11.08 -18.62
C GLU A 63 2.29 -11.02 -18.72
N CYS A 64 2.82 -9.90 -19.22
CA CYS A 64 4.26 -9.66 -19.34
C CYS A 64 4.92 -9.18 -18.05
N ASP A 65 4.14 -8.87 -17.00
CA ASP A 65 4.70 -8.40 -15.74
C ASP A 65 5.35 -9.56 -14.96
N THR A 66 6.54 -9.29 -14.42
CA THR A 66 7.18 -10.25 -13.51
C THR A 66 6.48 -10.14 -12.14
N PHE A 67 5.55 -11.05 -11.86
CA PHE A 67 4.77 -11.04 -10.62
C PHE A 67 5.13 -12.23 -9.71
N PRO A 68 6.15 -12.10 -8.85
CA PRO A 68 6.50 -13.18 -7.94
C PRO A 68 5.55 -13.15 -6.73
N LYS A 69 4.80 -14.24 -6.54
CA LYS A 69 3.72 -14.35 -5.54
C LYS A 69 4.14 -14.01 -4.11
N ASN A 70 5.40 -14.26 -3.76
CA ASN A 70 5.99 -13.94 -2.46
C ASN A 70 5.95 -12.43 -2.14
N ARG A 71 6.01 -11.55 -3.14
CA ARG A 71 5.89 -10.10 -2.95
C ARG A 71 4.48 -9.74 -2.50
N LEU A 72 3.45 -10.30 -3.14
CA LEU A 72 2.07 -10.11 -2.69
C LEU A 72 1.88 -10.62 -1.27
N THR A 73 2.41 -11.81 -0.94
CA THR A 73 2.35 -12.34 0.43
C THR A 73 3.01 -11.39 1.42
N LYS A 74 4.20 -10.88 1.12
CA LYS A 74 4.91 -9.94 2.00
C LYS A 74 4.13 -8.64 2.18
N LEU A 75 3.56 -8.09 1.10
CA LEU A 75 2.71 -6.90 1.17
C LEU A 75 1.54 -7.11 2.14
N LEU A 76 0.80 -8.21 2.00
CA LEU A 76 -0.34 -8.52 2.87
C LEU A 76 0.06 -8.83 4.33
N GLU A 77 1.28 -9.30 4.56
CA GLU A 77 1.82 -9.51 5.91
C GLU A 77 2.09 -8.18 6.64
N VAL A 78 2.65 -7.18 5.95
CA VAL A 78 3.15 -5.96 6.60
C VAL A 78 2.23 -4.74 6.48
N VAL A 79 1.30 -4.73 5.53
CA VAL A 79 0.40 -3.60 5.28
C VAL A 79 -0.96 -3.86 5.91
N HIS A 80 -1.44 -2.90 6.71
CA HIS A 80 -2.80 -2.92 7.22
C HIS A 80 -3.78 -2.57 6.10
N VAL A 81 -4.64 -3.52 5.73
CA VAL A 81 -5.65 -3.34 4.69
C VAL A 81 -6.99 -3.00 5.32
N SER A 82 -7.50 -1.80 5.03
CA SER A 82 -8.81 -1.34 5.47
C SER A 82 -9.89 -1.54 4.41
N SER A 83 -11.15 -1.64 4.82
CA SER A 83 -12.29 -1.72 3.90
C SER A 83 -12.63 -0.33 3.34
N PHE A 84 -12.52 -0.15 2.02
CA PHE A 84 -12.93 1.07 1.32
C PHE A 84 -14.41 1.38 1.58
N ARG A 85 -15.26 0.36 1.55
CA ARG A 85 -16.70 0.49 1.76
C ARG A 85 -17.03 0.98 3.17
N GLU A 86 -16.36 0.44 4.18
CA GLU A 86 -16.60 0.86 5.57
C GLU A 86 -16.15 2.30 5.80
N ARG A 87 -15.02 2.71 5.20
CA ARG A 87 -14.45 4.06 5.32
C ARG A 87 -15.24 5.12 4.57
N THR A 88 -15.68 4.82 3.36
CA THR A 88 -16.29 5.81 2.44
C THR A 88 -17.80 5.71 2.33
N LYS A 89 -18.40 4.61 2.80
CA LYS A 89 -19.81 4.25 2.61
C LYS A 89 -20.22 4.15 1.14
N LYS A 90 -19.27 3.92 0.23
CA LYS A 90 -19.48 3.74 -1.21
C LYS A 90 -19.03 2.35 -1.64
N GLU A 91 -19.64 1.84 -2.71
CA GLU A 91 -19.16 0.65 -3.38
C GLU A 91 -17.86 0.93 -4.14
N LYS A 92 -17.06 -0.11 -4.36
CA LYS A 92 -15.87 0.00 -5.21
C LYS A 92 -16.32 0.34 -6.63
N PRO A 93 -15.73 1.36 -7.28
CA PRO A 93 -15.98 1.59 -8.70
C PRO A 93 -15.49 0.40 -9.53
N ILE A 94 -16.13 0.18 -10.68
CA ILE A 94 -15.65 -0.78 -11.67
C ILE A 94 -14.29 -0.29 -12.19
N LEU A 95 -13.31 -1.18 -12.24
CA LEU A 95 -12.02 -0.88 -12.85
C LEU A 95 -12.17 -0.80 -14.36
N ILE A 96 -11.95 0.39 -14.91
CA ILE A 96 -11.99 0.67 -16.36
C ILE A 96 -10.58 0.77 -16.94
N GLU A 97 -10.45 0.58 -18.26
CA GLU A 97 -9.17 0.53 -18.96
C GLU A 97 -8.36 1.82 -18.77
N GLU A 98 -9.01 2.98 -18.84
CA GLU A 98 -8.36 4.29 -18.65
C GLU A 98 -7.71 4.40 -17.26
N ARG A 99 -8.34 3.80 -16.24
CA ARG A 99 -7.80 3.77 -14.87
C ARG A 99 -6.58 2.85 -14.80
N VAL A 100 -6.62 1.69 -15.46
CA VAL A 100 -5.49 0.75 -15.55
C VAL A 100 -4.30 1.42 -16.23
N GLU A 101 -4.51 2.05 -17.38
CA GLU A 101 -3.46 2.75 -18.12
C GLU A 101 -2.82 3.87 -17.30
N ALA A 102 -3.64 4.68 -16.61
CA ALA A 102 -3.16 5.74 -15.74
C ALA A 102 -2.30 5.20 -14.58
N LEU A 103 -2.74 4.12 -13.93
CA LEU A 103 -1.99 3.47 -12.85
C LEU A 103 -0.65 2.93 -13.34
N ARG A 104 -0.64 2.22 -14.47
CA ARG A 104 0.59 1.69 -15.07
C ARG A 104 1.56 2.80 -15.44
N LYS A 105 1.06 3.89 -16.03
CA LYS A 105 1.89 5.06 -16.35
C LYS A 105 2.59 5.60 -15.11
N ILE A 106 1.87 5.79 -14.00
CA ILE A 106 2.46 6.32 -12.75
C ILE A 106 3.40 5.30 -12.09
N ALA A 107 3.02 4.03 -12.05
CA ALA A 107 3.81 2.97 -11.42
C ALA A 107 5.16 2.80 -12.13
N LEU A 108 5.18 2.85 -13.47
CA LEU A 108 6.38 2.58 -14.27
C LEU A 108 7.23 3.83 -14.58
N GLN A 109 6.67 5.05 -14.47
CA GLN A 109 7.42 6.29 -14.73
C GLN A 109 8.31 6.78 -13.57
N GLY A 110 8.38 6.05 -12.45
CA GLY A 110 9.42 6.20 -11.44
C GLY A 110 9.55 7.60 -10.81
N LYS A 111 8.67 7.90 -9.85
CA LYS A 111 8.94 8.83 -8.73
C LYS A 111 7.84 8.67 -7.66
N LEU A 112 8.24 8.59 -6.39
CA LEU A 112 7.33 8.72 -5.25
C LEU A 112 6.87 10.19 -5.18
N SER A 113 5.66 10.48 -5.64
CA SER A 113 5.02 11.77 -5.37
C SER A 113 4.50 11.79 -3.94
N ASN A 114 5.39 12.07 -2.98
CA ASN A 114 4.99 12.45 -1.63
C ASN A 114 4.49 13.90 -1.69
N GLN A 115 3.17 14.10 -1.62
CA GLN A 115 2.60 15.39 -1.23
C GLN A 115 2.34 15.36 0.27
N PRO A 116 3.06 16.14 1.10
CA PRO A 116 2.57 16.50 2.42
C PRO A 116 1.38 17.45 2.24
N GLN A 117 0.31 17.23 3.02
CA GLN A 117 -0.76 18.21 3.22
C GLN A 117 -0.24 19.40 4.02
#